data_AF-E1RAY3-F1
#
_entry.id   AF-E1RAY3-F1
#
_cell.length_a   1.000
_cell.length_b   1.000
_cell.length_c   1.000
_cell.angle_alpha   90.00
_cell.angle_beta   90.00
_cell.angle_gamma   90.00
#
_symmetry.space_group_name_H-M   'P 1'
#
loop_
_entity.id
_entity.type
_entity.pdbx_description
1 polymer ?
#
loop_
_entity_poly.entity_id
_entity_poly.type
_entity_poly.pdbx_seq_one_letter_code
_entity_poly.pdbx_strand_id
1 'polypeptide(L)'
;MMNSMKTNVKRVVAASFRRAFGLDGRPPLGAGALPVIPRQEAGEEERRSCTFLNQLADALVDGNFEQGSMLSHRWSDAAGYAFEEAGKALDLFYGSLSDSETSSLIAAFDQHQRADAATAVAEFWAPEIKGEKQEAVKHWRLRSAEPNPKPIKASEILLQLNGLYTLPETIPDELPDELKDAGKRLLAHPGAKVADYDHPVPLFQDDESHELVSCLARLEDDIAYEKSIGLLPVHHKVPILLSVSVTHEHLDEVVCAWIAYLLGKRLYHHFRLYLLTEERCRYIDRKLFGGGMPQFGVAGAYGRHFTALKYSSLLFERGWGIRASFKLDTDEGILSRNLKEATGKSWFETLCHPLWGAQAVDPKGQTVYLGVNEGEYVNSNDIDTLGYPEALRTPDVKLPASHAGRDLFFQKGFAHGNATAWYNEFDDLEELISHPVVKGGGYGITNDGIRQAAPFTWSKVGRAEDQQFYFSALSGGVRGIFHPNLRIAHYKNAVSGAEHKTESTRLAGDMYRLVQFSFLAEYFGVKEELDPMPGVFASRLARAQAFFHLIHRAAAFLMEGKGDHASFLLSEGLRSLADFEKLIDSGKALEEIEKERALWRQFINTTDTLSAGVVREVIDSCEV
;
A
#
# COMPACT_ATOMS: atom_id res chain seq x y z
N MET A 1 34.39 -8.10 -10.27
CA MET A 1 34.93 -8.79 -9.07
C MET A 1 33.74 -9.20 -8.23
N MET A 2 33.45 -10.51 -8.13
CA MET A 2 32.43 -10.98 -7.18
C MET A 2 32.99 -10.77 -5.77
N ASN A 3 32.33 -9.94 -4.96
CA ASN A 3 32.55 -9.98 -3.51
C ASN A 3 32.04 -11.35 -3.05
N SER A 4 32.95 -12.25 -2.67
CA SER A 4 32.56 -13.56 -2.17
C SER A 4 31.86 -13.38 -0.84
N MET A 5 30.61 -13.86 -0.73
CA MET A 5 29.87 -13.80 0.53
C MET A 5 30.71 -14.38 1.68
N LYS A 6 30.70 -13.73 2.86
CA LYS A 6 31.53 -14.17 3.99
C LYS A 6 31.15 -15.58 4.44
N THR A 7 32.16 -16.38 4.81
CA THR A 7 31.98 -17.80 5.15
C THR A 7 30.92 -18.03 6.23
N ASN A 8 30.87 -17.19 7.27
CA ASN A 8 29.88 -17.30 8.33
C ASN A 8 28.46 -17.04 7.84
N VAL A 9 28.26 -16.00 7.01
CA VAL A 9 26.96 -15.70 6.39
C VAL A 9 26.51 -16.88 5.52
N LYS A 10 27.42 -17.44 4.70
CA LYS A 10 27.14 -18.63 3.87
C LYS A 10 26.62 -19.80 4.70
N ARG A 11 27.25 -20.09 5.84
CA ARG A 11 26.86 -21.19 6.74
C ARG A 11 25.48 -20.98 7.34
N VAL A 12 25.17 -19.78 7.82
CA VAL A 12 23.86 -19.47 8.42
C VAL A 12 22.75 -19.54 7.37
N VAL A 13 22.96 -18.96 6.19
CA VAL A 13 21.98 -19.01 5.08
C VAL A 13 21.75 -20.44 4.61
N ALA A 14 22.80 -21.24 4.46
CA ALA A 14 22.68 -22.65 4.10
C ALA A 14 21.85 -23.44 5.12
N ALA A 15 22.10 -23.22 6.42
CA ALA A 15 21.35 -23.88 7.49
C ALA A 15 19.87 -23.44 7.53
N SER A 16 19.60 -22.13 7.43
CA SER A 16 18.23 -21.61 7.44
C SER A 16 17.45 -22.09 6.21
N PHE A 17 18.08 -22.08 5.02
CA PHE A 17 17.48 -22.58 3.78
C PHE A 17 17.21 -24.09 3.84
N ARG A 18 18.16 -24.88 4.35
CA ARG A 18 17.97 -26.32 4.56
C ARG A 18 16.73 -26.60 5.42
N ARG A 19 16.60 -25.88 6.53
CA ARG A 19 15.48 -26.04 7.46
C ARG A 19 14.16 -25.53 6.86
N ALA A 20 14.17 -24.41 6.14
CA ALA A 20 13.00 -23.82 5.50
C ALA A 20 12.32 -24.81 4.54
N PHE A 21 13.09 -25.49 3.71
CA PHE A 21 12.59 -26.39 2.67
C PHE A 21 12.56 -27.89 3.04
N GLY A 22 13.00 -28.26 4.25
CA GLY A 22 13.00 -29.65 4.71
C GLY A 22 14.10 -30.52 4.08
N LEU A 23 15.20 -29.90 3.63
CA LEU A 23 16.34 -30.58 2.99
C LEU A 23 17.22 -31.37 3.98
N ASP A 24 16.86 -31.35 5.26
CA ASP A 24 17.47 -32.14 6.35
C ASP A 24 16.67 -33.41 6.71
N GLY A 25 15.62 -33.73 5.94
CA GLY A 25 14.73 -34.85 6.20
C GLY A 25 13.64 -34.58 7.24
N ARG A 26 13.59 -33.38 7.84
CA ARG A 26 12.48 -32.94 8.69
C ARG A 26 11.38 -32.29 7.84
N PRO A 27 10.13 -32.20 8.34
CA PRO A 27 9.09 -31.44 7.65
C PRO A 27 9.52 -29.99 7.39
N PRO A 28 9.27 -29.43 6.19
CA PRO A 28 9.65 -28.07 5.85
C PRO A 28 8.95 -27.09 6.78
N LEU A 29 9.64 -26.01 7.15
CA LEU A 29 9.04 -24.91 7.90
C LEU A 29 8.21 -24.00 6.98
N GLY A 30 8.63 -23.85 5.73
CA GLY A 30 7.94 -23.08 4.72
C GLY A 30 6.71 -23.80 4.14
N ALA A 31 6.00 -23.12 3.26
CA ALA A 31 4.95 -23.73 2.44
C ALA A 31 5.52 -24.47 1.22
N GLY A 32 6.74 -24.15 0.79
CA GLY A 32 7.47 -24.88 -0.24
C GLY A 32 8.40 -25.94 0.37
N ALA A 33 8.61 -27.03 -0.37
CA ALA A 33 9.56 -28.09 -0.07
C ALA A 33 10.45 -28.34 -1.29
N LEU A 34 11.70 -28.74 -1.04
CA LEU A 34 12.64 -29.15 -2.08
C LEU A 34 13.23 -30.53 -1.71
N PRO A 35 13.60 -31.37 -2.70
CA PRO A 35 13.44 -31.15 -4.14
C PRO A 35 11.97 -31.23 -4.61
N VAL A 36 11.62 -30.45 -5.63
CA VAL A 36 10.32 -30.57 -6.30
C VAL A 36 10.44 -31.51 -7.49
N ILE A 37 9.49 -32.44 -7.62
CA ILE A 37 9.41 -33.38 -8.73
C ILE A 37 8.37 -32.85 -9.73
N PRO A 38 8.73 -32.67 -11.03
CA PRO A 38 7.77 -32.24 -12.03
C PRO A 38 6.66 -33.28 -12.20
N ARG A 39 5.43 -32.82 -12.43
CA ARG A 39 4.31 -33.71 -12.74
C ARG A 39 4.55 -34.48 -14.04
N GLN A 40 3.91 -35.64 -14.20
CA GLN A 40 4.05 -36.43 -15.43
C GLN A 40 3.66 -35.62 -16.69
N GLU A 41 2.63 -34.79 -16.57
CA GLU A 41 2.10 -33.93 -17.63
C GLU A 41 2.71 -32.51 -17.62
N ALA A 42 3.74 -32.27 -16.81
CA ALA A 42 4.40 -30.97 -16.72
C ALA A 42 4.96 -30.55 -18.09
N GLY A 43 4.63 -29.32 -18.49
CA GLY A 43 5.22 -28.67 -19.66
C GLY A 43 6.73 -28.47 -19.50
N GLU A 44 7.40 -28.08 -20.59
CA GLU A 44 8.86 -27.87 -20.61
C GLU A 44 9.29 -26.81 -19.59
N GLU A 45 8.55 -25.72 -19.47
CA GLU A 45 8.85 -24.61 -18.55
C GLU A 45 8.72 -25.01 -17.07
N GLU A 46 7.70 -25.80 -16.72
CA GLU A 46 7.53 -26.36 -15.37
C GLU A 46 8.72 -27.29 -15.04
N ARG A 47 9.13 -28.16 -15.97
CA ARG A 47 10.30 -29.05 -15.78
C ARG A 47 11.61 -28.28 -15.63
N ARG A 48 11.80 -27.24 -16.44
CA ARG A 48 12.96 -26.33 -16.36
C ARG A 48 12.99 -25.62 -15.00
N SER A 49 11.83 -25.16 -14.52
CA SER A 49 11.67 -24.52 -13.21
C SER A 49 12.03 -25.47 -12.06
N CYS A 50 11.50 -26.70 -12.06
CA CYS A 50 11.88 -27.72 -11.06
C CYS A 50 13.39 -28.00 -11.06
N THR A 51 13.98 -28.13 -12.25
CA THR A 51 15.43 -28.40 -12.40
C THR A 51 16.26 -27.27 -11.83
N PHE A 52 15.91 -26.03 -12.17
CA PHE A 52 16.60 -24.84 -11.67
C PHE A 52 16.51 -24.74 -10.14
N LEU A 53 15.32 -24.86 -9.56
CA LEU A 53 15.10 -24.76 -8.12
C LEU A 53 15.87 -25.84 -7.35
N ASN A 54 15.85 -27.08 -7.82
CA ASN A 54 16.56 -28.18 -7.17
C ASN A 54 18.09 -27.96 -7.22
N GLN A 55 18.64 -27.59 -8.37
CA GLN A 55 20.08 -27.32 -8.51
C GLN A 55 20.52 -26.12 -7.66
N LEU A 56 19.71 -25.07 -7.60
CA LEU A 56 19.98 -23.91 -6.76
C LEU A 56 19.97 -24.30 -5.26
N ALA A 57 19.01 -25.14 -4.86
CA ALA A 57 18.92 -25.63 -3.49
C ALA A 57 20.15 -26.42 -3.06
N ASP A 58 20.60 -27.36 -3.90
CA ASP A 58 21.80 -28.16 -3.65
C ASP A 58 23.02 -27.26 -3.46
N ALA A 59 23.21 -26.29 -4.37
CA ALA A 59 24.31 -25.33 -4.28
C ALA A 59 24.27 -24.49 -2.99
N LEU A 60 23.09 -24.02 -2.58
CA LEU A 60 22.91 -23.22 -1.37
C LEU A 60 23.15 -24.02 -0.09
N VAL A 61 22.66 -25.26 -0.03
CA VAL A 61 22.83 -26.15 1.13
C VAL A 61 24.29 -26.53 1.36
N ASP A 62 25.07 -26.65 0.28
CA ASP A 62 26.51 -26.89 0.31
C ASP A 62 27.33 -25.61 0.60
N GLY A 63 26.66 -24.46 0.73
CA GLY A 63 27.31 -23.16 0.91
C GLY A 63 28.06 -22.67 -0.33
N ASN A 64 27.78 -23.23 -1.50
CA ASN A 64 28.41 -22.90 -2.79
C ASN A 64 27.64 -21.79 -3.52
N PHE A 65 27.75 -20.56 -3.00
CA PHE A 65 27.08 -19.39 -3.58
C PHE A 65 27.60 -19.00 -4.97
N GLU A 66 28.82 -19.38 -5.32
CA GLU A 66 29.36 -19.16 -6.68
C GLU A 66 28.61 -20.02 -7.70
N GLN A 67 28.37 -21.29 -7.37
CA GLN A 67 27.53 -22.16 -8.17
C GLN A 67 26.07 -21.67 -8.19
N GLY A 68 25.54 -21.19 -7.06
CA GLY A 68 24.21 -20.57 -7.00
C GLY A 68 24.04 -19.37 -7.95
N SER A 69 25.04 -18.48 -7.98
CA SER A 69 25.09 -17.34 -8.92
C SER A 69 25.15 -17.83 -10.37
N MET A 70 26.04 -18.79 -10.68
CA MET A 70 26.15 -19.35 -12.03
C MET A 70 24.85 -19.99 -12.51
N LEU A 71 24.16 -20.76 -11.64
CA LEU A 71 22.87 -21.37 -11.94
C LEU A 71 21.78 -20.31 -12.19
N SER A 72 21.80 -19.24 -11.41
CA SER A 72 20.85 -18.13 -11.56
C SER A 72 21.07 -17.37 -12.87
N HIS A 73 22.31 -17.08 -13.26
CA HIS A 73 22.63 -16.51 -14.59
C HIS A 73 22.26 -17.45 -15.74
N ARG A 74 22.47 -18.76 -15.58
CA ARG A 74 22.04 -19.77 -16.56
C ARG A 74 20.52 -19.82 -16.72
N TRP A 75 19.77 -19.48 -15.68
CA TRP A 75 18.33 -19.31 -15.78
C TRP A 75 17.98 -18.04 -16.56
N SER A 76 18.50 -16.89 -16.10
CA SER A 76 18.44 -15.61 -16.80
C SER A 76 19.42 -14.59 -16.19
N ASP A 77 19.86 -13.60 -16.96
CA ASP A 77 20.69 -12.49 -16.46
C ASP A 77 20.01 -11.74 -15.30
N ALA A 78 18.68 -11.64 -15.33
CA ALA A 78 17.90 -11.01 -14.27
C ALA A 78 17.95 -11.80 -12.97
N ALA A 79 17.77 -13.13 -13.03
CA ALA A 79 17.87 -13.98 -11.85
C ALA A 79 19.29 -13.99 -11.27
N GLY A 80 20.32 -14.00 -12.13
CA GLY A 80 21.71 -13.87 -11.71
C GLY A 80 22.00 -12.55 -10.98
N TYR A 81 21.52 -11.43 -11.54
CA TYR A 81 21.64 -10.12 -10.91
C TYR A 81 20.95 -10.07 -9.53
N ALA A 82 19.66 -10.46 -9.46
CA ALA A 82 18.90 -10.43 -8.22
C ALA A 82 19.51 -11.35 -7.14
N PHE A 83 20.07 -12.50 -7.53
CA PHE A 83 20.80 -13.39 -6.61
C PHE A 83 22.06 -12.72 -6.03
N GLU A 84 22.82 -12.02 -6.85
CA GLU A 84 24.03 -11.31 -6.42
C GLU A 84 23.69 -10.17 -5.46
N GLU A 85 22.65 -9.40 -5.76
CA GLU A 85 22.17 -8.32 -4.89
C GLU A 85 21.61 -8.85 -3.56
N ALA A 86 20.89 -9.98 -3.58
CA ALA A 86 20.48 -10.70 -2.39
C ALA A 86 21.69 -11.10 -1.51
N GLY A 87 22.75 -11.63 -2.14
CA GLY A 87 23.99 -11.98 -1.45
C GLY A 87 24.69 -10.76 -0.82
N LYS A 88 24.75 -9.64 -1.53
CA LYS A 88 25.32 -8.38 -1.02
C LYS A 88 24.52 -7.85 0.18
N ALA A 89 23.19 -7.90 0.13
CA ALA A 89 22.34 -7.46 1.24
C ALA A 89 22.58 -8.32 2.50
N LEU A 90 22.68 -9.65 2.34
CA LEU A 90 23.02 -10.57 3.44
C LEU A 90 24.40 -10.27 4.03
N ASP A 91 25.40 -10.04 3.18
CA ASP A 91 26.76 -9.71 3.61
C ASP A 91 26.85 -8.36 4.33
N LEU A 92 26.11 -7.36 3.83
CA LEU A 92 26.07 -6.03 4.45
C LEU A 92 25.46 -6.11 5.85
N PHE A 93 24.38 -6.88 6.01
CA PHE A 93 23.66 -6.98 7.28
C PHE A 93 24.33 -7.93 8.28
N TYR A 94 24.77 -9.10 7.84
CA TYR A 94 25.33 -10.17 8.70
C TYR A 94 26.85 -10.34 8.59
N GLY A 95 27.54 -9.49 7.84
CA GLY A 95 28.96 -9.65 7.58
C GLY A 95 29.86 -9.55 8.82
N SER A 96 29.36 -9.06 9.95
CA SER A 96 30.09 -8.99 11.22
C SER A 96 29.85 -10.19 12.14
N LEU A 97 29.08 -11.20 11.72
CA LEU A 97 28.81 -12.38 12.56
C LEU A 97 30.10 -13.11 12.95
N SER A 98 30.31 -13.25 14.25
CA SER A 98 31.34 -14.10 14.84
C SER A 98 31.00 -15.59 14.66
N ASP A 99 32.00 -16.46 14.88
CA ASP A 99 31.79 -17.90 14.85
C ASP A 99 30.81 -18.37 15.95
N SER A 100 30.82 -17.71 17.09
CA SER A 100 29.91 -18.01 18.22
C SER A 100 28.46 -17.65 17.88
N GLU A 101 28.23 -16.46 17.32
CA GLU A 101 26.89 -16.02 16.88
C GLU A 101 26.38 -16.91 15.75
N THR A 102 27.24 -17.24 14.79
CA THR A 102 26.96 -18.17 13.69
C THR A 102 26.51 -19.52 14.22
N SER A 103 27.26 -20.10 15.16
CA SER A 103 26.93 -21.40 15.74
C SER A 103 25.64 -21.35 16.56
N SER A 104 25.38 -20.24 17.25
CA SER A 104 24.15 -20.04 18.03
C SER A 104 22.91 -19.96 17.12
N LEU A 105 23.00 -19.23 16.01
CA LEU A 105 21.91 -19.14 15.03
C LEU A 105 21.60 -20.51 14.42
N ILE A 106 22.63 -21.25 13.99
CA ILE A 106 22.45 -22.60 13.43
C ILE A 106 21.79 -23.54 14.45
N ALA A 107 22.24 -23.51 15.71
CA ALA A 107 21.63 -24.30 16.78
C ALA A 107 20.15 -23.92 17.02
N ALA A 108 19.79 -22.63 16.87
CA ALA A 108 18.41 -22.18 16.96
C ALA A 108 17.53 -22.70 15.81
N PHE A 109 18.08 -22.83 14.59
CA PHE A 109 17.35 -23.42 13.47
C PHE A 109 17.16 -24.94 13.63
N ASP A 110 18.09 -25.60 14.33
CA ASP A 110 18.09 -27.04 14.55
C ASP A 110 17.21 -27.51 15.71
N GLN A 111 16.49 -26.61 16.38
CA GLN A 111 15.56 -26.94 17.45
C GLN A 111 14.56 -28.04 17.05
N HIS A 112 14.30 -28.97 17.97
CA HIS A 112 13.37 -30.08 17.76
C HIS A 112 11.91 -29.59 17.65
N GLN A 113 11.57 -28.55 18.41
CA GLN A 113 10.25 -27.94 18.32
C GLN A 113 10.13 -27.14 17.02
N ARG A 114 9.18 -27.52 16.17
CA ARG A 114 8.95 -26.88 14.87
C ARG A 114 8.65 -25.38 15.01
N ALA A 115 7.89 -24.99 16.04
CA ALA A 115 7.54 -23.60 16.28
C ALA A 115 8.78 -22.74 16.58
N ASP A 116 9.65 -23.21 17.48
CA ASP A 116 10.88 -22.50 17.84
C ASP A 116 11.83 -22.36 16.65
N ALA A 117 12.01 -23.43 15.86
CA ALA A 117 12.80 -23.38 14.64
C ALA A 117 12.22 -22.41 13.60
N ALA A 118 10.88 -22.36 13.45
CA ALA A 118 10.20 -21.42 12.57
C ALA A 118 10.40 -19.98 13.01
N THR A 119 10.27 -19.69 14.30
CA THR A 119 10.55 -18.37 14.86
C THR A 119 11.99 -17.96 14.60
N ALA A 120 12.97 -18.83 14.89
CA ALA A 120 14.39 -18.52 14.68
C ALA A 120 14.72 -18.24 13.20
N VAL A 121 14.20 -19.05 12.26
CA VAL A 121 14.38 -18.82 10.82
C VAL A 121 13.68 -17.53 10.39
N ALA A 122 12.48 -17.27 10.88
CA ALA A 122 11.72 -16.05 10.58
C ALA A 122 12.44 -14.79 11.05
N GLU A 123 12.95 -14.77 12.29
CA GLU A 123 13.71 -13.64 12.84
C GLU A 123 15.05 -13.41 12.12
N PHE A 124 15.66 -14.45 11.57
CA PHE A 124 16.85 -14.29 10.72
C PHE A 124 16.51 -13.62 9.38
N TRP A 125 15.36 -13.91 8.79
CA TRP A 125 15.00 -13.34 7.50
C TRP A 125 14.28 -11.99 7.62
N ALA A 126 13.48 -11.79 8.66
CA ALA A 126 12.69 -10.59 8.94
C ALA A 126 12.94 -10.13 10.38
N PRO A 127 14.13 -9.57 10.69
CA PRO A 127 14.51 -9.18 12.05
C PRO A 127 13.57 -8.14 12.68
N GLU A 128 12.79 -7.41 11.87
CA GLU A 128 11.79 -6.44 12.31
C GLU A 128 10.69 -7.09 13.17
N ILE A 129 10.38 -8.38 12.98
CA ILE A 129 9.36 -9.07 13.79
C ILE A 129 9.82 -9.40 15.21
N LYS A 130 11.14 -9.33 15.46
CA LYS A 130 11.70 -9.47 16.80
C LYS A 130 11.45 -8.23 17.66
N GLY A 131 11.07 -7.10 17.04
CA GLY A 131 10.86 -5.84 17.72
C GLY A 131 9.93 -5.98 18.92
N GLU A 132 10.38 -5.53 20.08
CA GLU A 132 9.55 -5.48 21.27
C GLU A 132 8.58 -4.31 21.16
N LYS A 133 7.30 -4.56 21.51
CA LYS A 133 6.26 -3.53 21.51
C LYS A 133 6.70 -2.27 22.25
N GLN A 134 7.35 -2.41 23.41
CA GLN A 134 7.77 -1.25 24.21
C GLN A 134 8.75 -0.36 23.44
N GLU A 135 9.58 -0.92 22.57
CA GLU A 135 10.51 -0.12 21.76
C GLU A 135 9.79 0.58 20.62
N ALA A 136 8.93 -0.13 19.88
CA ALA A 136 8.12 0.49 18.83
C ALA A 136 7.26 1.65 19.36
N VAL A 137 6.57 1.45 20.49
CA VAL A 137 5.72 2.48 21.10
C VAL A 137 6.51 3.69 21.58
N LYS A 138 7.77 3.54 22.00
CA LYS A 138 8.63 4.71 22.31
C LYS A 138 8.85 5.59 21.10
N HIS A 139 8.97 5.01 19.90
CA HIS A 139 9.14 5.75 18.65
C HIS A 139 7.84 6.41 18.17
N TRP A 140 6.69 5.90 18.58
CA TRP A 140 5.38 6.47 18.22
C TRP A 140 4.92 7.57 19.18
N ARG A 141 5.30 7.48 20.46
CA ARG A 141 4.76 8.36 21.50
C ARG A 141 5.34 9.78 21.40
N LEU A 142 4.47 10.73 21.09
CA LEU A 142 4.78 12.15 21.11
C LEU A 142 4.68 12.71 22.54
N ARG A 143 5.15 13.94 22.71
CA ARG A 143 5.11 14.71 23.96
C ARG A 143 4.63 16.12 23.70
N SER A 144 4.09 16.76 24.74
CA SER A 144 3.83 18.21 24.75
C SER A 144 3.02 18.71 23.55
N ALA A 145 1.88 18.10 23.27
CA ALA A 145 1.02 18.53 22.16
C ALA A 145 0.31 19.86 22.48
N GLU A 146 0.43 20.82 21.57
CA GLU A 146 -0.27 22.10 21.61
C GLU A 146 -1.40 22.10 20.57
N PRO A 147 -2.67 22.12 21.00
CA PRO A 147 -3.81 22.02 20.08
C PRO A 147 -3.78 23.06 18.96
N ASN A 148 -4.34 22.70 17.81
CA ASN A 148 -4.48 23.61 16.69
C ASN A 148 -5.27 24.85 17.13
N PRO A 149 -4.71 26.07 17.03
CA PRO A 149 -5.39 27.29 17.46
C PRO A 149 -6.64 27.61 16.63
N LYS A 150 -6.78 26.98 15.47
CA LYS A 150 -7.97 27.05 14.60
C LYS A 150 -8.34 25.63 14.19
N PRO A 151 -9.01 24.84 15.06
CA PRO A 151 -9.39 23.47 14.75
C PRO A 151 -10.12 23.38 13.41
N ILE A 152 -9.87 22.30 12.68
CA ILE A 152 -10.51 22.05 11.39
C ILE A 152 -11.98 21.75 11.64
N LYS A 153 -12.87 22.34 10.84
CA LYS A 153 -14.31 22.07 10.92
C LYS A 153 -14.73 21.04 9.89
N ALA A 154 -15.80 20.31 10.16
CA ALA A 154 -16.37 19.34 9.21
C ALA A 154 -16.69 19.97 7.83
N SER A 155 -17.11 21.24 7.79
CA SER A 155 -17.37 21.98 6.55
C SER A 155 -16.11 22.42 5.77
N GLU A 156 -14.93 22.20 6.34
CA GLU A 156 -13.61 22.54 5.76
C GLU A 156 -12.89 21.28 5.23
N ILE A 157 -13.58 20.14 5.18
CA ILE A 157 -13.06 18.84 4.73
C ILE A 157 -13.45 18.55 3.29
N LEU A 158 -12.47 18.12 2.49
CA LEU A 158 -12.68 17.45 1.22
C LEU A 158 -12.60 15.93 1.42
N LEU A 159 -13.67 15.22 1.11
CA LEU A 159 -13.60 13.76 1.01
C LEU A 159 -13.04 13.37 -0.36
N GLN A 160 -12.21 12.34 -0.39
CA GLN A 160 -11.53 11.88 -1.59
C GLN A 160 -11.80 10.39 -1.79
N LEU A 161 -12.10 9.99 -3.01
CA LEU A 161 -12.36 8.61 -3.40
C LEU A 161 -11.47 8.20 -4.59
N ASN A 162 -11.27 6.90 -4.76
CA ASN A 162 -10.59 6.30 -5.92
C ASN A 162 -11.47 5.22 -6.54
N GLY A 163 -11.84 5.42 -7.81
CA GLY A 163 -12.44 4.39 -8.66
C GLY A 163 -11.39 3.83 -9.61
N LEU A 164 -11.23 2.51 -9.60
CA LEU A 164 -10.30 1.78 -10.46
C LEU A 164 -11.11 0.96 -11.45
N TYR A 165 -10.93 1.20 -12.75
CA TYR A 165 -11.77 0.58 -13.76
C TYR A 165 -10.96 -0.20 -14.80
N THR A 166 -11.54 -1.30 -15.26
CA THR A 166 -11.00 -2.11 -16.36
C THR A 166 -12.03 -2.31 -17.47
N LEU A 167 -11.60 -2.96 -18.55
CA LEU A 167 -12.46 -3.27 -19.69
C LEU A 167 -13.75 -4.00 -19.23
N PRO A 168 -14.89 -3.75 -19.90
CA PRO A 168 -16.14 -4.40 -19.55
C PRO A 168 -16.07 -5.90 -19.85
N GLU A 169 -16.61 -6.73 -18.96
CA GLU A 169 -16.78 -8.18 -19.24
C GLU A 169 -17.97 -8.43 -20.17
N THR A 170 -19.04 -7.66 -19.97
CA THR A 170 -20.26 -7.67 -20.78
C THR A 170 -20.76 -6.25 -20.97
N ILE A 171 -21.56 -6.02 -22.02
CA ILE A 171 -22.22 -4.74 -22.26
C ILE A 171 -23.73 -4.97 -22.08
N PRO A 172 -24.34 -4.45 -21.00
CA PRO A 172 -25.77 -4.62 -20.76
C PRO A 172 -26.64 -3.97 -21.83
N ASP A 173 -27.73 -4.64 -22.22
CA ASP A 173 -28.67 -4.16 -23.25
C ASP A 173 -29.45 -2.90 -22.81
N GLU A 174 -29.68 -2.76 -21.50
CA GLU A 174 -30.40 -1.67 -20.84
C GLU A 174 -29.66 -0.32 -20.90
N LEU A 175 -28.37 -0.32 -21.28
CA LEU A 175 -27.59 0.90 -21.37
C LEU A 175 -28.07 1.79 -22.54
N PRO A 176 -27.94 3.13 -22.42
CA PRO A 176 -28.11 4.05 -23.55
C PRO A 176 -27.26 3.64 -24.75
N ASP A 177 -27.77 3.84 -25.96
CA ASP A 177 -27.09 3.44 -27.21
C ASP A 177 -25.68 4.04 -27.34
N GLU A 178 -25.50 5.29 -26.91
CA GLU A 178 -24.20 5.96 -26.89
C GLU A 178 -23.16 5.23 -26.02
N LEU A 179 -23.55 4.78 -24.82
CA LEU A 179 -22.68 4.02 -23.92
C LEU A 179 -22.41 2.60 -24.45
N LYS A 180 -23.43 1.94 -25.03
CA LYS A 180 -23.26 0.63 -25.66
C LYS A 180 -22.27 0.70 -26.82
N ASP A 181 -22.41 1.69 -27.67
CA ASP A 181 -21.52 1.87 -28.82
C ASP A 181 -20.11 2.27 -28.40
N ALA A 182 -19.95 3.08 -27.35
CA ALA A 182 -18.66 3.38 -26.75
C ALA A 182 -17.99 2.10 -26.19
N GLY A 183 -18.74 1.28 -25.45
CA GLY A 183 -18.26 0.00 -24.93
C GLY A 183 -17.81 -0.95 -26.03
N LYS A 184 -18.60 -1.08 -27.11
CA LYS A 184 -18.25 -1.93 -28.28
C LYS A 184 -16.97 -1.45 -28.95
N ARG A 185 -16.80 -0.12 -29.12
CA ARG A 185 -15.57 0.46 -29.68
C ARG A 185 -14.36 0.15 -28.80
N LEU A 186 -14.52 0.28 -27.49
CA LEU A 186 -13.45 0.00 -26.52
C LEU A 186 -13.04 -1.48 -26.54
N LEU A 187 -14.00 -2.42 -26.58
CA LEU A 187 -13.66 -3.84 -26.69
C LEU A 187 -12.96 -4.20 -28.00
N ALA A 188 -13.33 -3.55 -29.11
CA ALA A 188 -12.68 -3.75 -30.39
C ALA A 188 -11.27 -3.14 -30.42
N HIS A 189 -11.04 -2.03 -29.71
CA HIS A 189 -9.79 -1.27 -29.71
C HIS A 189 -9.49 -0.75 -28.29
N PRO A 190 -9.05 -1.62 -27.38
CA PRO A 190 -8.90 -1.26 -25.96
C PRO A 190 -7.74 -0.31 -25.68
N GLY A 191 -6.89 -0.01 -26.66
CA GLY A 191 -5.67 0.77 -26.44
C GLY A 191 -4.59 -0.04 -25.71
N ALA A 192 -3.47 0.62 -25.36
CA ALA A 192 -2.42 -0.01 -24.58
C ALA A 192 -2.86 -0.16 -23.12
N LYS A 193 -2.44 -1.25 -22.48
CA LYS A 193 -2.56 -1.41 -21.03
C LYS A 193 -1.57 -0.46 -20.34
N VAL A 194 -2.06 0.40 -19.46
CA VAL A 194 -1.27 1.44 -18.77
C VAL A 194 -1.00 1.13 -17.30
N ALA A 195 -1.79 0.24 -16.70
CA ALA A 195 -1.66 -0.12 -15.29
C ALA A 195 -2.24 -1.50 -14.97
N ASP A 196 -1.73 -2.09 -13.90
CA ASP A 196 -2.25 -3.28 -13.24
C ASP A 196 -2.70 -2.90 -11.83
N TYR A 197 -4.00 -2.99 -11.58
CA TYR A 197 -4.60 -2.71 -10.28
C TYR A 197 -4.99 -4.03 -9.61
N ASP A 198 -5.01 -4.04 -8.27
CA ASP A 198 -5.29 -5.27 -7.52
C ASP A 198 -6.74 -5.76 -7.75
N HIS A 199 -7.69 -4.82 -7.77
CA HIS A 199 -9.14 -5.11 -7.91
C HIS A 199 -9.84 -4.03 -8.75
N PRO A 200 -9.55 -3.90 -10.06
CA PRO A 200 -10.28 -2.95 -10.89
C PRO A 200 -11.71 -3.46 -11.16
N VAL A 201 -12.68 -2.56 -11.06
CA VAL A 201 -14.10 -2.77 -11.36
C VAL A 201 -14.27 -2.86 -12.88
N PRO A 202 -14.80 -3.96 -13.43
CA PRO A 202 -15.18 -3.99 -14.85
C PRO A 202 -16.17 -2.89 -15.18
N LEU A 203 -15.93 -2.17 -16.28
CA LEU A 203 -16.87 -1.19 -16.79
C LEU A 203 -18.25 -1.84 -17.02
N PHE A 204 -19.33 -1.11 -16.71
CA PHE A 204 -20.72 -1.57 -16.82
C PHE A 204 -21.12 -2.72 -15.87
N GLN A 205 -20.36 -2.93 -14.80
CA GLN A 205 -20.78 -3.80 -13.71
C GLN A 205 -22.13 -3.34 -13.11
N ASP A 206 -22.98 -4.29 -12.73
CA ASP A 206 -24.30 -4.03 -12.15
C ASP A 206 -24.22 -3.20 -10.87
N ASP A 207 -25.15 -2.25 -10.70
CA ASP A 207 -25.28 -1.35 -9.56
C ASP A 207 -25.20 -2.06 -8.19
N GLU A 208 -25.81 -3.25 -8.03
CA GLU A 208 -25.79 -4.01 -6.76
C GLU A 208 -24.39 -4.49 -6.39
N SER A 209 -23.54 -4.68 -7.41
CA SER A 209 -22.17 -5.13 -7.27
C SER A 209 -21.14 -4.01 -7.45
N HIS A 210 -21.58 -2.78 -7.69
CA HIS A 210 -20.71 -1.64 -7.93
C HIS A 210 -20.36 -0.92 -6.63
N GLU A 211 -19.10 -1.05 -6.21
CA GLU A 211 -18.60 -0.51 -4.93
C GLU A 211 -18.79 1.01 -4.79
N LEU A 212 -18.43 1.80 -5.81
CA LEU A 212 -18.67 3.26 -5.80
C LEU A 212 -20.13 3.62 -5.52
N VAL A 213 -21.08 2.94 -6.15
CA VAL A 213 -22.52 3.25 -6.00
C VAL A 213 -22.98 2.98 -4.56
N SER A 214 -22.53 1.86 -3.99
CA SER A 214 -22.77 1.52 -2.58
C SER A 214 -22.12 2.54 -1.62
N CYS A 215 -20.86 2.90 -1.87
CA CYS A 215 -20.12 3.90 -1.08
C CYS A 215 -20.83 5.25 -1.07
N LEU A 216 -21.19 5.78 -2.24
CA LEU A 216 -21.86 7.07 -2.35
C LEU A 216 -23.25 7.07 -1.69
N ALA A 217 -24.00 5.96 -1.78
CA ALA A 217 -25.29 5.84 -1.09
C ALA A 217 -25.12 5.88 0.44
N ARG A 218 -24.12 5.17 0.97
CA ARG A 218 -23.82 5.19 2.41
C ARG A 218 -23.32 6.57 2.87
N LEU A 219 -22.46 7.22 2.08
CA LEU A 219 -22.00 8.57 2.38
C LEU A 219 -23.14 9.59 2.38
N GLU A 220 -24.11 9.47 1.47
CA GLU A 220 -25.32 10.29 1.48
C GLU A 220 -26.05 10.17 2.84
N ASP A 221 -26.30 8.95 3.29
CA ASP A 221 -26.98 8.67 4.57
C ASP A 221 -26.18 9.14 5.79
N ASP A 222 -24.88 8.89 5.80
CA ASP A 222 -23.99 9.30 6.90
C ASP A 222 -23.88 10.84 6.97
N ILE A 223 -23.76 11.54 5.84
CA ILE A 223 -23.74 13.01 5.82
C ILE A 223 -25.12 13.58 6.22
N ALA A 224 -26.22 12.92 5.81
CA ALA A 224 -27.57 13.29 6.27
C ALA A 224 -27.66 13.24 7.80
N TYR A 225 -27.11 12.18 8.41
CA TYR A 225 -27.07 12.02 9.85
C TYR A 225 -26.24 13.13 10.52
N GLU A 226 -25.06 13.44 9.99
CA GLU A 226 -24.17 14.49 10.52
C GLU A 226 -24.84 15.88 10.49
N LYS A 227 -25.66 16.14 9.45
CA LYS A 227 -26.51 17.34 9.39
C LYS A 227 -27.64 17.29 10.42
N SER A 228 -28.27 16.13 10.62
CA SER A 228 -29.39 15.97 11.54
C SER A 228 -29.01 16.26 12.99
N ILE A 229 -27.74 16.02 13.36
CA ILE A 229 -27.20 16.32 14.69
C ILE A 229 -26.57 17.73 14.77
N GLY A 230 -26.65 18.53 13.71
CA GLY A 230 -26.22 19.93 13.68
C GLY A 230 -24.72 20.17 13.48
N LEU A 231 -23.95 19.14 13.12
CA LEU A 231 -22.50 19.27 12.91
C LEU A 231 -22.17 19.95 11.58
N LEU A 232 -22.93 19.65 10.54
CA LEU A 232 -22.85 20.29 9.23
C LEU A 232 -24.02 21.26 9.02
N PRO A 233 -23.80 22.44 8.40
CA PRO A 233 -24.89 23.32 8.04
C PRO A 233 -25.87 22.63 7.08
N VAL A 234 -27.18 22.88 7.26
CA VAL A 234 -28.26 22.23 6.48
C VAL A 234 -28.04 22.33 4.96
N HIS A 235 -27.61 23.49 4.48
CA HIS A 235 -27.39 23.76 3.05
C HIS A 235 -25.96 23.47 2.59
N HIS A 236 -25.05 23.08 3.48
CA HIS A 236 -23.69 22.73 3.10
C HIS A 236 -23.73 21.40 2.35
N LYS A 237 -23.08 21.34 1.18
CA LYS A 237 -22.83 20.10 0.47
C LYS A 237 -21.35 19.77 0.63
N VAL A 238 -21.05 18.61 1.20
CA VAL A 238 -19.67 18.16 1.37
C VAL A 238 -19.05 17.94 -0.02
N PRO A 239 -17.88 18.51 -0.34
CA PRO A 239 -17.22 18.21 -1.58
C PRO A 239 -16.60 16.81 -1.52
N ILE A 240 -16.84 16.02 -2.56
CA ILE A 240 -16.23 14.71 -2.78
C ILE A 240 -15.46 14.76 -4.09
N LEU A 241 -14.16 14.45 -4.06
CA LEU A 241 -13.32 14.33 -5.24
C LEU A 241 -13.05 12.86 -5.55
N LEU A 242 -13.57 12.36 -6.66
CA LEU A 242 -13.36 10.99 -7.13
C LEU A 242 -12.28 10.96 -8.21
N SER A 243 -11.13 10.37 -7.91
CA SER A 243 -10.16 9.99 -8.94
C SER A 243 -10.65 8.79 -9.74
N VAL A 244 -10.50 8.84 -11.06
CA VAL A 244 -10.87 7.76 -11.97
C VAL A 244 -9.60 7.26 -12.67
N SER A 245 -9.12 6.10 -12.23
CA SER A 245 -7.93 5.47 -12.78
C SER A 245 -8.32 4.23 -13.58
N VAL A 246 -7.61 3.98 -14.70
CA VAL A 246 -8.03 3.00 -15.70
C VAL A 246 -6.88 2.09 -16.10
N THR A 247 -7.18 0.82 -16.38
CA THR A 247 -6.16 -0.16 -16.78
C THR A 247 -5.67 0.02 -18.21
N HIS A 248 -6.45 0.70 -19.07
CA HIS A 248 -6.14 0.89 -20.48
C HIS A 248 -6.31 2.35 -20.93
N GLU A 249 -5.56 2.75 -21.96
CA GLU A 249 -5.78 4.04 -22.64
C GLU A 249 -7.22 4.15 -23.15
N HIS A 250 -7.76 5.38 -23.17
CA HIS A 250 -9.10 5.73 -23.68
C HIS A 250 -10.30 5.17 -22.88
N LEU A 251 -10.07 4.34 -21.86
CA LEU A 251 -11.14 3.84 -20.99
C LEU A 251 -11.74 4.95 -20.09
N ASP A 252 -10.97 5.97 -19.74
CA ASP A 252 -11.36 7.02 -18.79
C ASP A 252 -12.56 7.84 -19.26
N GLU A 253 -12.61 8.23 -20.54
CA GLU A 253 -13.75 8.98 -21.12
C GLU A 253 -15.06 8.19 -21.01
N VAL A 254 -15.03 6.89 -21.33
CA VAL A 254 -16.22 6.03 -21.28
C VAL A 254 -16.66 5.80 -19.84
N VAL A 255 -15.70 5.61 -18.92
CA VAL A 255 -15.97 5.50 -17.48
C VAL A 255 -16.61 6.78 -16.95
N CYS A 256 -16.17 7.97 -17.37
CA CYS A 256 -16.80 9.23 -16.96
C CYS A 256 -18.27 9.28 -17.36
N ALA A 257 -18.57 8.99 -18.62
CA ALA A 257 -19.93 9.01 -19.14
C ALA A 257 -20.81 8.00 -18.42
N TRP A 258 -20.25 6.82 -18.11
CA TRP A 258 -20.96 5.80 -17.35
C TRP A 258 -21.20 6.20 -15.89
N ILE A 259 -20.20 6.74 -15.19
CA ILE A 259 -20.37 7.25 -13.82
C ILE A 259 -21.45 8.35 -13.81
N ALA A 260 -21.41 9.30 -14.73
CA ALA A 260 -22.44 10.33 -14.84
C ALA A 260 -23.85 9.73 -15.06
N TYR A 261 -23.96 8.69 -15.89
CA TYR A 261 -25.21 7.93 -16.07
C TYR A 261 -25.67 7.24 -14.78
N LEU A 262 -24.77 6.58 -14.04
CA LEU A 262 -25.09 5.93 -12.76
C LEU A 262 -25.58 6.96 -11.73
N LEU A 263 -24.91 8.10 -11.63
CA LEU A 263 -25.27 9.16 -10.72
C LEU A 263 -26.61 9.79 -11.10
N GLY A 264 -26.93 9.91 -12.39
CA GLY A 264 -28.23 10.39 -12.86
C GLY A 264 -29.42 9.52 -12.47
N LYS A 265 -29.20 8.25 -12.09
CA LYS A 265 -30.25 7.35 -11.60
C LYS A 265 -30.64 7.60 -10.14
N ARG A 266 -29.81 8.32 -9.38
CA ARG A 266 -29.99 8.53 -7.93
C ARG A 266 -29.95 10.02 -7.60
N LEU A 267 -30.65 10.42 -6.55
CA LEU A 267 -30.62 11.81 -6.10
C LEU A 267 -29.70 11.91 -4.88
N TYR A 268 -28.57 12.61 -5.06
CA TYR A 268 -27.64 12.94 -3.99
C TYR A 268 -27.82 14.40 -3.56
N HIS A 269 -28.29 14.62 -2.33
CA HIS A 269 -28.63 15.92 -1.79
C HIS A 269 -27.54 16.50 -0.91
N HIS A 270 -26.65 15.67 -0.37
CA HIS A 270 -25.79 16.08 0.73
C HIS A 270 -24.33 16.33 0.35
N PHE A 271 -23.91 15.97 -0.86
CA PHE A 271 -22.58 16.25 -1.38
C PHE A 271 -22.58 16.81 -2.80
N ARG A 272 -21.41 17.28 -3.23
CA ARG A 272 -21.06 17.60 -4.62
C ARG A 272 -19.95 16.66 -5.05
N LEU A 273 -20.08 16.04 -6.22
CA LEU A 273 -19.08 15.12 -6.72
C LEU A 273 -18.28 15.75 -7.85
N TYR A 274 -16.97 15.74 -7.71
CA TYR A 274 -16.01 16.19 -8.71
C TYR A 274 -15.25 14.97 -9.23
N LEU A 275 -15.22 14.72 -10.55
CA LEU A 275 -14.39 13.64 -11.09
C LEU A 275 -13.03 14.18 -11.52
N LEU A 276 -11.99 13.47 -11.15
CA LEU A 276 -10.60 13.73 -11.55
C LEU A 276 -10.14 12.59 -12.44
N THR A 277 -10.19 12.80 -13.74
CA THR A 277 -9.73 11.86 -14.78
C THR A 277 -8.45 12.36 -15.39
N GLU A 278 -7.74 11.52 -16.15
CA GLU A 278 -6.47 11.94 -16.75
C GLU A 278 -6.68 13.14 -17.68
N GLU A 279 -7.77 13.16 -18.45
CA GLU A 279 -8.12 14.33 -19.27
C GLU A 279 -8.37 15.59 -18.44
N ARG A 280 -9.11 15.48 -17.33
CA ARG A 280 -9.40 16.61 -16.44
C ARG A 280 -8.15 17.10 -15.71
N CYS A 281 -7.26 16.20 -15.29
CA CYS A 281 -5.93 16.53 -14.79
C CYS A 281 -5.14 17.36 -15.81
N ARG A 282 -5.07 16.92 -17.08
CA ARG A 282 -4.41 17.69 -18.14
C ARG A 282 -5.09 19.03 -18.41
N TYR A 283 -6.41 19.10 -18.31
CA TYR A 283 -7.14 20.36 -18.43
C TYR A 283 -6.78 21.34 -17.31
N ILE A 284 -6.78 20.89 -16.06
CA ILE A 284 -6.35 21.66 -14.89
C ILE A 284 -4.91 22.13 -15.06
N ASP A 285 -3.99 21.23 -15.44
CA ASP A 285 -2.59 21.57 -15.71
C ASP A 285 -2.46 22.68 -16.76
N ARG A 286 -3.12 22.54 -17.93
CA ARG A 286 -3.09 23.59 -18.96
C ARG A 286 -3.65 24.92 -18.50
N LYS A 287 -4.74 24.91 -17.72
CA LYS A 287 -5.48 26.14 -17.35
C LYS A 287 -4.88 26.86 -16.16
N LEU A 288 -4.36 26.12 -15.19
CA LEU A 288 -3.85 26.69 -13.93
C LEU A 288 -2.33 26.72 -13.88
N PHE A 289 -1.64 25.80 -14.56
CA PHE A 289 -0.19 25.62 -14.46
C PHE A 289 0.54 25.77 -15.80
N GLY A 290 -0.17 26.09 -16.89
CA GLY A 290 0.39 26.30 -18.21
C GLY A 290 0.94 25.04 -18.88
N GLY A 291 0.54 23.83 -18.44
CA GLY A 291 1.07 22.57 -18.95
C GLY A 291 2.40 22.15 -18.31
N GLY A 292 2.73 22.73 -17.15
CA GLY A 292 3.99 22.50 -16.44
C GLY A 292 3.95 21.37 -15.39
N MET A 293 2.83 20.67 -15.25
CA MET A 293 2.62 19.63 -14.22
C MET A 293 2.30 18.25 -14.81
N PRO A 294 3.23 17.61 -15.56
CA PRO A 294 2.96 16.30 -16.18
C PRO A 294 2.65 15.19 -15.17
N GLN A 295 3.09 15.34 -13.92
CA GLN A 295 2.94 14.38 -12.84
C GLN A 295 1.58 14.49 -12.15
N PHE A 296 0.88 15.63 -12.33
CA PHE A 296 -0.50 15.80 -11.88
C PHE A 296 -1.43 15.01 -12.81
N GLY A 297 -1.70 13.76 -12.45
CA GLY A 297 -2.49 12.82 -13.24
C GLY A 297 -2.94 11.61 -12.44
N VAL A 298 -3.85 10.84 -13.01
CA VAL A 298 -4.44 9.64 -12.40
C VAL A 298 -4.21 8.36 -13.22
N ALA A 299 -3.66 8.46 -14.43
CA ALA A 299 -3.26 7.30 -15.23
C ALA A 299 -1.91 6.73 -14.79
N GLY A 300 -1.80 5.41 -14.69
CA GLY A 300 -0.57 4.69 -14.34
C GLY A 300 -0.61 4.07 -12.94
N ALA A 301 0.56 3.94 -12.31
CA ALA A 301 0.71 3.29 -11.00
C ALA A 301 0.11 4.13 -9.85
N TYR A 302 -0.12 3.47 -8.70
CA TYR A 302 -0.86 4.06 -7.60
C TYR A 302 -0.27 5.39 -7.06
N GLY A 303 1.06 5.53 -7.07
CA GLY A 303 1.70 6.72 -6.53
C GLY A 303 1.36 8.02 -7.27
N ARG A 304 1.15 7.96 -8.59
CA ARG A 304 0.83 9.16 -9.38
C ARG A 304 -0.56 9.69 -9.02
N HIS A 305 -1.59 8.84 -9.06
CA HIS A 305 -2.96 9.27 -8.78
C HIS A 305 -3.14 9.70 -7.31
N PHE A 306 -2.51 9.02 -6.35
CA PHE A 306 -2.66 9.38 -4.94
C PHE A 306 -2.09 10.76 -4.65
N THR A 307 -0.91 11.08 -5.19
CA THR A 307 -0.33 12.41 -5.02
C THR A 307 -1.18 13.49 -5.68
N ALA A 308 -1.66 13.26 -6.91
CA ALA A 308 -2.55 14.20 -7.60
C ALA A 308 -3.86 14.43 -6.82
N LEU A 309 -4.44 13.35 -6.28
CA LEU A 309 -5.64 13.40 -5.45
C LEU A 309 -5.40 14.26 -4.21
N LYS A 310 -4.31 14.01 -3.47
CA LYS A 310 -3.95 14.80 -2.28
C LYS A 310 -3.69 16.27 -2.60
N TYR A 311 -2.92 16.58 -3.63
CA TYR A 311 -2.58 17.96 -3.99
C TYR A 311 -3.76 18.76 -4.52
N SER A 312 -4.79 18.08 -5.04
CA SER A 312 -6.03 18.75 -5.42
C SER A 312 -6.69 19.46 -4.23
N SER A 313 -6.45 19.04 -2.98
CA SER A 313 -7.00 19.75 -1.80
C SER A 313 -6.51 21.20 -1.68
N LEU A 314 -5.31 21.53 -2.21
CA LEU A 314 -4.81 22.90 -2.26
C LEU A 314 -5.60 23.77 -3.25
N LEU A 315 -6.07 23.18 -4.36
CA LEU A 315 -6.97 23.87 -5.30
C LEU A 315 -8.33 24.12 -4.63
N PHE A 316 -8.84 23.14 -3.88
CA PHE A 316 -10.08 23.30 -3.12
C PHE A 316 -9.96 24.33 -1.99
N GLU A 317 -8.79 24.44 -1.36
CA GLU A 317 -8.51 25.54 -0.43
C GLU A 317 -8.58 26.88 -1.14
N ARG A 318 -7.91 26.99 -2.29
CA ARG A 318 -7.84 28.25 -3.00
C ARG A 318 -9.21 28.70 -3.52
N GLY A 319 -10.04 27.75 -3.94
CA GLY A 319 -11.41 28.00 -4.36
C GLY A 319 -12.35 28.25 -3.18
N TRP A 320 -12.42 27.35 -2.20
CA TRP A 320 -13.52 27.30 -1.22
C TRP A 320 -13.08 27.35 0.24
N GLY A 321 -11.79 27.49 0.52
CA GLY A 321 -11.27 27.53 1.88
C GLY A 321 -11.29 26.17 2.59
N ILE A 322 -11.31 25.07 1.85
CA ILE A 322 -11.04 23.73 2.39
C ILE A 322 -9.66 23.72 3.04
N ARG A 323 -9.52 23.11 4.21
CA ARG A 323 -8.27 23.12 4.99
C ARG A 323 -7.62 21.74 5.13
N ALA A 324 -8.39 20.69 4.87
CA ALA A 324 -7.88 19.32 4.90
C ALA A 324 -8.65 18.41 3.96
N SER A 325 -8.05 17.27 3.66
CA SER A 325 -8.70 16.21 2.89
C SER A 325 -8.57 14.87 3.58
N PHE A 326 -9.56 13.99 3.35
CA PHE A 326 -9.57 12.62 3.87
C PHE A 326 -9.95 11.64 2.75
N LYS A 327 -9.08 10.65 2.49
CA LYS A 327 -9.34 9.62 1.47
C LYS A 327 -10.07 8.44 2.10
N LEU A 328 -11.09 7.98 1.40
CA LEU A 328 -11.73 6.67 1.58
C LEU A 328 -11.64 5.88 0.27
N ASP A 329 -11.55 4.58 0.36
CA ASP A 329 -11.67 3.68 -0.79
C ASP A 329 -13.16 3.39 -1.08
N THR A 330 -13.47 2.94 -2.29
CA THR A 330 -14.88 2.72 -2.68
C THR A 330 -15.53 1.52 -2.00
N ASP A 331 -14.75 0.66 -1.35
CA ASP A 331 -15.19 -0.42 -0.48
C ASP A 331 -15.18 -0.01 1.01
N GLU A 332 -15.03 1.29 1.31
CA GLU A 332 -15.01 1.83 2.67
C GLU A 332 -16.26 2.65 3.02
N GLY A 333 -16.51 2.83 4.33
CA GLY A 333 -17.58 3.68 4.85
C GLY A 333 -17.29 4.24 6.25
N ILE A 334 -18.07 5.25 6.68
CA ILE A 334 -17.79 5.98 7.93
C ILE A 334 -18.74 5.62 9.08
N LEU A 335 -19.94 5.10 8.80
CA LEU A 335 -20.89 4.56 9.79
C LEU A 335 -21.10 5.49 10.99
N SER A 336 -21.38 6.76 10.69
CA SER A 336 -21.30 7.85 11.67
C SER A 336 -22.30 7.68 12.82
N ARG A 337 -23.50 7.18 12.53
CA ARG A 337 -24.51 6.86 13.55
C ARG A 337 -24.03 5.77 14.51
N ASN A 338 -23.52 4.66 13.97
CA ASN A 338 -23.03 3.55 14.78
C ASN A 338 -21.85 3.99 15.66
N LEU A 339 -20.96 4.84 15.11
CA LEU A 339 -19.86 5.40 15.88
C LEU A 339 -20.34 6.31 17.01
N LYS A 340 -21.33 7.17 16.76
CA LYS A 340 -21.94 8.04 17.79
C LYS A 340 -22.57 7.22 18.92
N GLU A 341 -23.30 6.16 18.57
CA GLU A 341 -23.94 5.25 19.53
C GLU A 341 -22.91 4.50 20.38
N ALA A 342 -21.80 4.07 19.78
CA ALA A 342 -20.76 3.29 20.48
C ALA A 342 -19.79 4.15 21.30
N THR A 343 -19.47 5.38 20.86
CA THR A 343 -18.37 6.18 21.42
C THR A 343 -18.79 7.55 21.95
N GLY A 344 -20.03 7.97 21.69
CA GLY A 344 -20.51 9.30 22.02
C GLY A 344 -20.08 10.41 21.06
N LYS A 345 -19.26 10.11 20.03
CA LYS A 345 -18.88 11.05 18.96
C LYS A 345 -19.19 10.48 17.57
N SER A 346 -19.70 11.31 16.68
CA SER A 346 -19.90 10.99 15.27
C SER A 346 -18.55 10.89 14.55
N TRP A 347 -18.57 10.47 13.29
CA TRP A 347 -17.33 10.32 12.53
C TRP A 347 -16.64 11.67 12.30
N PHE A 348 -17.37 12.70 11.88
CA PHE A 348 -16.78 14.03 11.71
C PHE A 348 -16.38 14.69 13.04
N GLU A 349 -17.09 14.44 14.15
CA GLU A 349 -16.67 14.92 15.48
C GLU A 349 -15.33 14.30 15.89
N THR A 350 -15.15 13.02 15.59
CA THR A 350 -13.92 12.26 15.85
C THR A 350 -12.78 12.71 14.94
N LEU A 351 -13.04 12.84 13.63
CA LEU A 351 -12.07 13.30 12.65
C LEU A 351 -11.59 14.73 12.95
N CYS A 352 -12.50 15.64 13.29
CA CYS A 352 -12.20 17.06 13.48
C CYS A 352 -11.74 17.39 14.92
N HIS A 353 -10.93 16.51 15.52
CA HIS A 353 -10.40 16.72 16.87
C HIS A 353 -9.36 17.86 16.93
N PRO A 354 -9.15 18.49 18.10
CA PRO A 354 -8.27 19.67 18.21
C PRO A 354 -6.78 19.43 17.95
N LEU A 355 -6.33 18.17 17.95
CA LEU A 355 -4.92 17.85 17.66
C LEU A 355 -4.64 17.73 16.15
N TRP A 356 -5.66 17.74 15.29
CA TRP A 356 -5.41 17.77 13.85
C TRP A 356 -4.96 19.16 13.41
N GLY A 357 -3.71 19.26 12.96
CA GLY A 357 -3.00 20.50 12.68
C GLY A 357 -2.36 21.15 13.91
N ALA A 358 -2.15 20.38 14.99
CA ALA A 358 -1.42 20.80 16.19
C ALA A 358 0.11 20.74 16.01
N GLN A 359 0.84 21.17 17.04
CA GLN A 359 2.27 20.91 17.18
C GLN A 359 2.51 19.92 18.32
N ALA A 360 3.57 19.14 18.24
CA ALA A 360 4.03 18.26 19.32
C ALA A 360 5.56 18.13 19.30
N VAL A 361 6.11 17.39 20.26
CA VAL A 361 7.52 17.03 20.33
C VAL A 361 7.67 15.54 20.13
N ASP A 362 8.50 15.14 19.17
CA ASP A 362 8.74 13.73 18.88
C ASP A 362 9.73 13.06 19.88
N PRO A 363 9.96 11.74 19.78
CA PRO A 363 10.93 11.04 20.64
C PRO A 363 12.37 11.55 20.48
N LYS A 364 12.71 12.10 19.31
CA LYS A 364 14.02 12.70 19.00
C LYS A 364 14.15 14.12 19.57
N GLY A 365 13.09 14.66 20.18
CA GLY A 365 13.07 15.99 20.79
C GLY A 365 12.81 17.12 19.79
N GLN A 366 12.35 16.81 18.58
CA GLN A 366 12.07 17.79 17.53
C GLN A 366 10.61 18.24 17.60
N THR A 367 10.37 19.53 17.36
CA THR A 367 9.01 20.04 17.14
C THR A 367 8.50 19.55 15.79
N VAL A 368 7.32 18.96 15.80
CA VAL A 368 6.67 18.34 14.63
C VAL A 368 5.24 18.84 14.49
N TYR A 369 4.74 18.81 13.27
CA TYR A 369 3.39 19.23 12.93
C TYR A 369 2.47 18.02 12.74
N LEU A 370 1.34 17.99 13.45
CA LEU A 370 0.36 16.90 13.38
C LEU A 370 -0.59 17.10 12.20
N GLY A 371 -0.02 17.06 10.99
CA GLY A 371 -0.74 17.31 9.75
C GLY A 371 -1.53 16.12 9.24
N VAL A 372 -1.12 14.91 9.60
CA VAL A 372 -1.76 13.67 9.15
C VAL A 372 -2.70 13.19 10.25
N ASN A 373 -3.90 12.75 9.87
CA ASN A 373 -4.88 12.18 10.79
C ASN A 373 -5.16 10.74 10.39
N GLU A 374 -5.02 9.84 11.35
CA GLU A 374 -5.04 8.40 11.12
C GLU A 374 -6.09 7.73 11.99
N GLY A 375 -6.85 6.85 11.34
CA GLY A 375 -7.81 5.97 11.97
C GLY A 375 -7.49 4.52 11.69
N GLU A 376 -8.49 3.67 11.85
CA GLU A 376 -8.34 2.23 11.76
C GLU A 376 -9.53 1.56 11.06
N TYR A 377 -9.34 0.37 10.49
CA TYR A 377 -10.46 -0.37 9.93
C TYR A 377 -11.26 -1.11 10.99
N VAL A 378 -12.56 -1.18 10.74
CA VAL A 378 -13.45 -2.16 11.37
C VAL A 378 -14.02 -3.05 10.26
N ASN A 379 -13.81 -4.36 10.36
CA ASN A 379 -14.30 -5.31 9.36
C ASN A 379 -15.83 -5.40 9.41
N SER A 380 -16.50 -5.38 8.26
CA SER A 380 -17.95 -5.58 8.19
C SER A 380 -18.39 -6.90 8.83
N ASN A 381 -17.63 -7.98 8.62
CA ASN A 381 -17.91 -9.28 9.24
C ASN A 381 -17.82 -9.24 10.77
N ASP A 382 -16.92 -8.45 11.34
CA ASP A 382 -16.81 -8.29 12.79
C ASP A 382 -18.00 -7.48 13.32
N ILE A 383 -18.46 -6.46 12.58
CA ILE A 383 -19.69 -5.71 12.90
C ILE A 383 -20.90 -6.64 12.92
N ASP A 384 -21.04 -7.49 11.90
CA ASP A 384 -22.17 -8.41 11.77
C ASP A 384 -22.19 -9.50 12.86
N THR A 385 -21.01 -9.93 13.32
CA THR A 385 -20.89 -11.04 14.28
C THR A 385 -20.81 -10.61 15.74
N LEU A 386 -20.13 -9.49 16.03
CA LEU A 386 -19.87 -8.99 17.39
C LEU A 386 -20.74 -7.78 17.74
N GLY A 387 -21.30 -7.11 16.73
CA GLY A 387 -21.89 -5.78 16.87
C GLY A 387 -20.82 -4.69 16.81
N TYR A 388 -21.25 -3.48 16.44
CA TYR A 388 -20.34 -2.35 16.19
C TYR A 388 -19.41 -1.99 17.38
N PRO A 389 -19.88 -1.94 18.65
CA PRO A 389 -19.01 -1.55 19.77
C PRO A 389 -17.83 -2.52 20.01
N GLU A 390 -18.05 -3.82 19.88
CA GLU A 390 -16.99 -4.83 20.05
C GLU A 390 -16.09 -4.92 18.81
N ALA A 391 -16.67 -4.83 17.61
CA ALA A 391 -15.92 -4.79 16.36
C ALA A 391 -14.94 -3.61 16.30
N LEU A 392 -15.33 -2.44 16.83
CA LEU A 392 -14.49 -1.23 16.89
C LEU A 392 -13.15 -1.44 17.63
N ARG A 393 -13.08 -2.41 18.53
CA ARG A 393 -11.87 -2.73 19.33
C ARG A 393 -11.18 -4.03 18.90
N THR A 394 -11.66 -4.65 17.83
CA THR A 394 -11.09 -5.87 17.29
C THR A 394 -9.99 -5.52 16.27
N PRO A 395 -8.77 -6.04 16.43
CA PRO A 395 -7.71 -5.86 15.43
C PRO A 395 -8.13 -6.32 14.04
N ASP A 396 -7.90 -5.48 13.05
CA ASP A 396 -8.25 -5.75 11.65
C ASP A 396 -7.53 -7.00 11.12
N VAL A 397 -6.25 -7.16 11.47
CA VAL A 397 -5.47 -8.35 11.14
C VAL A 397 -5.18 -9.16 12.39
N LYS A 398 -5.53 -10.45 12.33
CA LYS A 398 -5.24 -11.39 13.40
C LYS A 398 -3.78 -11.84 13.33
N LEU A 399 -3.14 -11.90 14.49
CA LEU A 399 -1.79 -12.44 14.59
C LEU A 399 -1.78 -13.92 14.15
N PRO A 400 -0.92 -14.32 13.20
CA PRO A 400 -0.86 -15.72 12.81
C PRO A 400 -0.42 -16.62 13.96
N ALA A 401 -0.91 -17.86 14.00
CA ALA A 401 -0.59 -18.81 15.06
C ALA A 401 0.85 -19.36 14.99
N SER A 402 1.55 -19.19 13.87
CA SER A 402 2.90 -19.71 13.67
C SER A 402 3.66 -18.93 12.60
N HIS A 403 4.96 -18.71 12.83
CA HIS A 403 5.90 -18.16 11.84
C HIS A 403 6.17 -19.11 10.66
N ALA A 404 5.75 -20.38 10.75
CA ALA A 404 5.85 -21.34 9.67
C ALA A 404 4.85 -21.04 8.55
N GLY A 405 5.19 -21.42 7.31
CA GLY A 405 4.27 -21.37 6.17
C GLY A 405 4.69 -20.41 5.07
N ARG A 406 3.70 -19.77 4.43
CA ARG A 406 3.89 -19.05 3.16
C ARG A 406 4.79 -17.84 3.30
N ASP A 407 4.74 -17.16 4.44
CA ASP A 407 5.42 -15.90 4.70
C ASP A 407 6.76 -16.06 5.42
N LEU A 408 7.35 -17.27 5.46
CA LEU A 408 8.53 -17.58 6.29
C LEU A 408 9.68 -16.55 6.18
N PHE A 409 9.97 -16.09 4.97
CA PHE A 409 11.07 -15.17 4.65
C PHE A 409 10.74 -13.67 4.78
N PHE A 410 9.47 -13.31 4.99
CA PHE A 410 9.02 -11.90 4.95
C PHE A 410 8.11 -11.51 6.13
N GLN A 411 7.28 -12.42 6.61
CA GLN A 411 6.49 -12.31 7.85
C GLN A 411 5.55 -11.10 7.91
N LYS A 412 5.04 -10.67 6.75
CA LYS A 412 4.02 -9.63 6.61
C LYS A 412 2.85 -9.79 7.57
N GLY A 413 2.30 -11.01 7.67
CA GLY A 413 1.15 -11.30 8.53
C GLY A 413 1.43 -11.04 10.02
N PHE A 414 2.64 -11.34 10.50
CA PHE A 414 3.03 -11.05 11.88
C PHE A 414 3.24 -9.57 12.12
N ALA A 415 3.97 -8.88 11.25
CA ALA A 415 4.21 -7.45 11.38
C ALA A 415 2.89 -6.67 11.35
N HIS A 416 1.99 -6.99 10.42
CA HIS A 416 0.67 -6.37 10.32
C HIS A 416 -0.19 -6.71 11.55
N GLY A 417 -0.29 -8.00 11.92
CA GLY A 417 -1.06 -8.44 13.09
C GLY A 417 -0.57 -7.84 14.42
N ASN A 418 0.75 -7.68 14.58
CA ASN A 418 1.34 -7.01 15.75
C ASN A 418 1.00 -5.52 15.76
N ALA A 419 1.22 -4.81 14.65
CA ALA A 419 0.84 -3.41 14.56
C ALA A 419 -0.65 -3.23 14.91
N THR A 420 -1.51 -4.09 14.35
CA THR A 420 -2.95 -4.03 14.56
C THR A 420 -3.40 -4.35 15.97
N ALA A 421 -2.73 -5.28 16.63
CA ALA A 421 -2.95 -5.54 18.04
C ALA A 421 -2.49 -4.35 18.89
N TRP A 422 -1.29 -3.81 18.65
CA TRP A 422 -0.67 -2.83 19.54
C TRP A 422 -1.40 -1.50 19.59
N TYR A 423 -1.84 -0.94 18.45
CA TYR A 423 -2.55 0.35 18.52
C TYR A 423 -3.99 0.20 19.04
N ASN A 424 -4.62 -0.98 18.91
CA ASN A 424 -5.95 -1.23 19.47
C ASN A 424 -5.96 -1.28 21.00
N GLU A 425 -4.79 -1.33 21.62
CA GLU A 425 -4.65 -1.17 23.07
C GLU A 425 -4.72 0.29 23.53
N PHE A 426 -4.59 1.26 22.61
CA PHE A 426 -4.76 2.68 22.92
C PHE A 426 -6.24 3.05 22.84
N ASP A 427 -6.75 3.74 23.86
CA ASP A 427 -8.15 4.11 23.97
C ASP A 427 -8.39 5.62 24.07
N ASP A 428 -7.32 6.40 24.26
CA ASP A 428 -7.37 7.85 24.39
C ASP A 428 -6.46 8.59 23.38
N LEU A 429 -6.94 9.72 22.88
CA LEU A 429 -6.19 10.61 21.99
C LEU A 429 -5.00 11.26 22.75
N GLU A 430 -5.16 11.41 24.06
CA GLU A 430 -4.22 12.00 25.01
C GLU A 430 -2.97 11.13 25.23
N GLU A 431 -2.96 9.88 24.74
CA GLU A 431 -1.76 9.04 24.69
C GLU A 431 -0.76 9.49 23.62
N LEU A 432 -1.16 10.42 22.73
CA LEU A 432 -0.33 11.12 21.75
C LEU A 432 0.49 10.17 20.86
N ILE A 433 -0.19 9.19 20.27
CA ILE A 433 0.45 8.20 19.42
C ILE A 433 0.53 8.73 17.98
N SER A 434 1.76 8.96 17.50
CA SER A 434 2.09 9.16 16.08
C SER A 434 2.36 7.82 15.43
N HIS A 435 1.28 7.14 15.09
CA HIS A 435 1.31 5.85 14.44
C HIS A 435 1.84 5.97 12.98
N PRO A 436 2.50 4.93 12.43
CA PRO A 436 2.74 4.82 11.00
C PRO A 436 1.49 4.34 10.26
N VAL A 437 1.19 4.88 9.08
CA VAL A 437 0.09 4.38 8.24
C VAL A 437 0.25 2.88 7.96
N VAL A 438 -0.62 2.06 8.56
CA VAL A 438 -0.55 0.58 8.45
C VAL A 438 -1.34 0.05 7.25
N LYS A 439 -2.27 0.84 6.71
CA LYS A 439 -3.31 0.41 5.77
C LYS A 439 -3.14 1.02 4.38
N GLY A 440 -4.02 0.64 3.46
CA GLY A 440 -4.14 1.16 2.10
C GLY A 440 -5.54 1.76 1.93
N GLY A 441 -5.73 2.98 2.42
CA GLY A 441 -7.04 3.64 2.55
C GLY A 441 -7.21 4.35 3.90
N GLY A 442 -8.20 5.24 4.03
CA GLY A 442 -8.42 5.96 5.29
C GLY A 442 -7.35 6.98 5.71
N TYR A 443 -6.99 7.92 4.84
CA TYR A 443 -5.84 8.82 5.08
C TYR A 443 -6.22 10.30 5.05
N GLY A 444 -6.04 10.99 6.18
CA GLY A 444 -6.27 12.42 6.33
C GLY A 444 -4.99 13.25 6.29
N ILE A 445 -4.98 14.39 5.59
CA ILE A 445 -3.89 15.38 5.69
C ILE A 445 -4.40 16.82 5.58
N THR A 446 -3.82 17.73 6.38
CA THR A 446 -4.08 19.17 6.26
C THR A 446 -3.30 19.79 5.10
N ASN A 447 -3.83 20.87 4.55
CA ASN A 447 -3.14 21.61 3.49
C ASN A 447 -1.84 22.26 3.98
N ASP A 448 -1.79 22.68 5.24
CA ASP A 448 -0.55 23.14 5.88
C ASP A 448 0.49 22.01 5.97
N GLY A 449 0.07 20.77 6.24
CA GLY A 449 0.94 19.59 6.22
C GLY A 449 1.49 19.31 4.82
N ILE A 450 0.65 19.45 3.78
CA ILE A 450 1.10 19.36 2.38
C ILE A 450 2.12 20.45 2.08
N ARG A 451 1.88 21.71 2.46
CA ARG A 451 2.83 22.81 2.23
C ARG A 451 4.15 22.62 2.98
N GLN A 452 4.08 22.17 4.23
CA GLN A 452 5.25 22.03 5.09
C GLN A 452 6.20 20.94 4.58
N ALA A 453 5.68 19.74 4.31
CA ALA A 453 6.52 18.61 3.93
C ALA A 453 6.71 18.49 2.40
N ALA A 454 5.82 19.07 1.59
CA ALA A 454 5.65 18.73 0.18
C ALA A 454 5.70 17.20 -0.03
N PRO A 455 4.87 16.43 0.72
CA PRO A 455 4.92 14.98 0.66
C PRO A 455 4.46 14.51 -0.72
N PHE A 456 4.97 13.39 -1.19
CA PHE A 456 4.57 12.82 -2.48
C PHE A 456 4.81 11.32 -2.50
N THR A 457 4.05 10.67 -3.37
CA THR A 457 4.33 9.32 -3.78
C THR A 457 5.07 9.27 -5.10
N TRP A 458 6.24 8.63 -5.09
CA TRP A 458 6.99 8.40 -6.32
C TRP A 458 6.09 7.67 -7.32
N SER A 459 5.99 8.20 -8.54
CA SER A 459 5.02 7.74 -9.55
C SER A 459 5.17 6.27 -9.96
N LYS A 460 6.28 5.60 -9.61
CA LYS A 460 6.50 4.16 -9.81
C LYS A 460 6.02 3.27 -8.65
N VAL A 461 5.51 3.84 -7.56
CA VAL A 461 4.92 3.07 -6.47
C VAL A 461 3.61 2.48 -6.95
N GLY A 462 3.57 1.16 -7.05
CA GLY A 462 2.42 0.43 -7.56
C GLY A 462 1.41 0.03 -6.50
N ARG A 463 1.74 0.08 -5.20
CA ARG A 463 0.86 -0.33 -4.09
C ARG A 463 1.30 0.34 -2.79
N ALA A 464 0.35 0.57 -1.88
CA ALA A 464 0.59 1.22 -0.57
C ALA A 464 1.22 2.62 -0.71
N GLU A 465 0.68 3.35 -1.66
CA GLU A 465 1.04 4.70 -2.03
C GLU A 465 0.86 5.70 -0.88
N ASP A 466 -0.13 5.50 -0.02
CA ASP A 466 -0.39 6.29 1.19
C ASP A 466 0.71 6.13 2.25
N GLN A 467 1.20 4.90 2.43
CA GLN A 467 2.30 4.62 3.35
C GLN A 467 3.58 5.30 2.89
N GLN A 468 3.92 5.15 1.60
CA GLN A 468 5.10 5.82 1.08
C GLN A 468 4.92 7.35 1.11
N PHE A 469 3.72 7.88 0.84
CA PHE A 469 3.44 9.31 0.94
C PHE A 469 3.77 9.81 2.36
N TYR A 470 3.39 9.03 3.37
CA TYR A 470 3.73 9.30 4.76
C TYR A 470 5.24 9.28 5.04
N PHE A 471 6.04 8.43 4.38
CA PHE A 471 7.51 8.43 4.54
C PHE A 471 8.08 9.81 4.19
N SER A 472 7.61 10.38 3.08
CA SER A 472 8.03 11.71 2.64
C SER A 472 7.54 12.81 3.58
N ALA A 473 6.35 12.65 4.19
CA ALA A 473 5.80 13.57 5.18
C ALA A 473 6.65 13.60 6.47
N LEU A 474 7.03 12.43 6.98
CA LEU A 474 7.88 12.28 8.17
C LEU A 474 9.20 13.03 8.02
N SER A 475 9.84 12.91 6.84
CA SER A 475 11.10 13.62 6.55
C SER A 475 10.96 15.15 6.54
N GLY A 476 9.74 15.66 6.36
CA GLY A 476 9.39 17.09 6.41
C GLY A 476 8.90 17.55 7.78
N GLY A 477 9.01 16.72 8.82
CA GLY A 477 8.54 17.04 10.18
C GLY A 477 7.02 17.04 10.32
N VAL A 478 6.30 16.39 9.39
CA VAL A 478 4.85 16.20 9.45
C VAL A 478 4.58 14.78 9.90
N ARG A 479 3.81 14.65 10.99
CA ARG A 479 3.47 13.37 11.62
C ARG A 479 1.96 13.13 11.63
N GLY A 480 1.62 11.86 11.79
CA GLY A 480 0.29 11.36 12.08
C GLY A 480 -0.09 11.60 13.54
N ILE A 481 -1.38 11.72 13.78
CA ILE A 481 -1.98 11.56 15.10
C ILE A 481 -3.06 10.47 14.98
N PHE A 482 -2.89 9.40 15.74
CA PHE A 482 -3.84 8.30 15.79
C PHE A 482 -5.00 8.66 16.70
N HIS A 483 -6.22 8.55 16.19
CA HIS A 483 -7.43 8.68 17.00
C HIS A 483 -8.09 7.30 17.19
N PRO A 484 -8.18 6.77 18.42
CA PRO A 484 -8.62 5.40 18.67
C PRO A 484 -10.09 5.12 18.31
N ASN A 485 -10.92 6.15 18.26
CA ASN A 485 -12.30 6.04 17.75
C ASN A 485 -12.46 6.43 16.27
N LEU A 486 -11.43 6.90 15.57
CA LEU A 486 -11.55 7.18 14.14
C LEU A 486 -11.53 5.85 13.40
N ARG A 487 -12.71 5.32 13.08
CA ARG A 487 -12.88 4.03 12.42
C ARG A 487 -13.46 4.18 11.03
N ILE A 488 -13.03 3.29 10.15
CA ILE A 488 -13.48 3.20 8.76
C ILE A 488 -13.95 1.76 8.55
N ALA A 489 -15.20 1.59 8.17
CA ALA A 489 -15.73 0.28 7.87
C ALA A 489 -15.13 -0.23 6.56
N HIS A 490 -14.56 -1.44 6.58
CA HIS A 490 -14.09 -2.11 5.35
C HIS A 490 -15.10 -3.17 4.93
N TYR A 491 -15.73 -2.96 3.77
CA TYR A 491 -16.72 -3.87 3.20
C TYR A 491 -16.03 -4.87 2.28
N LYS A 492 -15.78 -6.08 2.78
CA LYS A 492 -15.29 -7.17 1.93
C LYS A 492 -16.45 -7.73 1.11
N ASN A 493 -16.79 -7.06 0.00
CA ASN A 493 -17.63 -7.68 -1.01
C ASN A 493 -16.86 -8.88 -1.58
N ALA A 494 -17.48 -10.05 -1.56
CA ALA A 494 -16.86 -11.31 -1.96
C ALA A 494 -16.66 -11.39 -3.48
N VAL A 495 -15.78 -10.56 -4.05
CA VAL A 495 -15.29 -10.74 -5.43
C VAL A 495 -14.24 -11.85 -5.45
N SER A 496 -14.65 -13.04 -5.01
CA SER A 496 -13.83 -14.26 -4.92
C SER A 496 -13.27 -14.73 -6.27
N GLY A 497 -13.80 -14.24 -7.39
CA GLY A 497 -13.36 -14.59 -8.74
C GLY A 497 -12.07 -13.88 -9.21
N ALA A 498 -11.79 -12.66 -8.73
CA ALA A 498 -10.63 -11.88 -9.15
C ALA A 498 -9.34 -12.30 -8.42
N GLU A 499 -9.45 -12.70 -7.14
CA GLU A 499 -8.31 -13.00 -6.26
C GLU A 499 -7.42 -14.16 -6.76
N HIS A 500 -7.99 -15.12 -7.49
CA HIS A 500 -7.22 -16.29 -7.98
C HIS A 500 -6.33 -15.97 -9.19
N LYS A 501 -6.73 -15.03 -10.06
CA LYS A 501 -5.97 -14.69 -11.27
C LYS A 501 -4.76 -13.79 -11.00
N THR A 502 -4.64 -13.24 -9.78
CA THR A 502 -3.61 -12.24 -9.42
C THR A 502 -2.66 -12.69 -8.31
N GLU A 503 -2.73 -13.93 -7.80
CA GLU A 503 -1.92 -14.34 -6.63
C GLU A 503 -0.41 -14.13 -6.85
N SER A 504 0.11 -14.54 -8.01
CA SER A 504 1.55 -14.42 -8.35
C SER A 504 1.95 -12.99 -8.72
N THR A 505 1.07 -12.22 -9.38
CA THR A 505 1.34 -10.81 -9.69
C THR A 505 1.34 -9.96 -8.42
N ARG A 506 0.39 -10.19 -7.52
CA ARG A 506 0.29 -9.55 -6.20
C ARG A 506 1.51 -9.85 -5.35
N LEU A 507 1.95 -11.11 -5.34
CA LEU A 507 3.17 -11.52 -4.66
C LEU A 507 4.40 -10.80 -5.22
N ALA A 508 4.57 -10.78 -6.55
CA ALA A 508 5.67 -10.04 -7.18
C ALA A 508 5.63 -8.55 -6.83
N GLY A 509 4.43 -7.95 -6.78
CA GLY A 509 4.23 -6.57 -6.33
C GLY A 509 4.64 -6.34 -4.87
N ASP A 510 4.37 -7.27 -3.96
CA ASP A 510 4.83 -7.20 -2.56
C ASP A 510 6.36 -7.27 -2.47
N MET A 511 7.02 -8.09 -3.30
CA MET A 511 8.48 -8.20 -3.35
C MET A 511 9.14 -6.95 -3.96
N TYR A 512 8.52 -6.36 -4.98
CA TYR A 512 8.92 -5.07 -5.53
C TYR A 512 8.79 -3.97 -4.47
N ARG A 513 7.67 -3.93 -3.75
CA ARG A 513 7.42 -2.99 -2.65
C ARG A 513 8.48 -3.11 -1.56
N LEU A 514 8.93 -4.31 -1.23
CA LEU A 514 9.97 -4.55 -0.22
C LEU A 514 11.27 -3.82 -0.57
N VAL A 515 11.76 -3.97 -1.80
CA VAL A 515 12.97 -3.25 -2.26
C VAL A 515 12.72 -1.76 -2.39
N GLN A 516 11.55 -1.36 -2.90
CA GLN A 516 11.17 0.03 -3.08
C GLN A 516 11.08 0.80 -1.76
N PHE A 517 10.43 0.23 -0.75
CA PHE A 517 10.26 0.85 0.56
C PHE A 517 11.57 0.89 1.34
N SER A 518 12.42 -0.14 1.22
CA SER A 518 13.76 -0.12 1.79
C SER A 518 14.58 1.05 1.24
N PHE A 519 14.62 1.20 -0.08
CA PHE A 519 15.30 2.32 -0.74
C PHE A 519 14.72 3.69 -0.34
N LEU A 520 13.39 3.84 -0.31
CA LEU A 520 12.75 5.12 0.02
C LEU A 520 12.89 5.47 1.50
N ALA A 521 12.75 4.50 2.41
CA ALA A 521 12.92 4.73 3.84
C ALA A 521 14.37 5.13 4.18
N GLU A 522 15.36 4.59 3.47
CA GLU A 522 16.75 5.02 3.56
C GLU A 522 16.93 6.45 3.02
N TYR A 523 16.42 6.74 1.82
CA TYR A 523 16.49 8.07 1.21
C TYR A 523 15.88 9.16 2.11
N PHE A 524 14.73 8.89 2.72
CA PHE A 524 14.06 9.82 3.64
C PHE A 524 14.60 9.77 5.08
N GLY A 525 15.38 8.75 5.44
CA GLY A 525 15.95 8.59 6.79
C GLY A 525 14.93 8.24 7.87
N VAL A 526 13.87 7.49 7.53
CA VAL A 526 12.68 7.29 8.39
C VAL A 526 12.49 5.86 8.89
N LYS A 527 13.37 4.90 8.57
CA LYS A 527 13.17 3.46 8.89
C LYS A 527 12.73 3.17 10.33
N GLU A 528 13.36 3.80 11.32
CA GLU A 528 13.07 3.58 12.75
C GLU A 528 11.65 3.98 13.16
N GLU A 529 10.99 4.84 12.37
CA GLU A 529 9.65 5.38 12.65
C GLU A 529 8.55 4.54 11.99
N LEU A 530 8.91 3.56 11.17
CA LEU A 530 7.98 2.73 10.40
C LEU A 530 7.70 1.37 11.06
N ASP A 531 8.47 0.94 12.06
CA ASP A 531 8.34 -0.39 12.64
C ASP A 531 7.09 -0.54 13.52
N PRO A 532 6.45 -1.73 13.54
CA PRO A 532 6.81 -2.94 12.78
C PRO A 532 6.19 -2.96 11.37
N MET A 533 5.17 -2.13 11.13
CA MET A 533 4.47 -2.00 9.85
C MET A 533 4.28 -0.51 9.56
N PRO A 534 4.72 -0.01 8.39
CA PRO A 534 5.24 -0.75 7.25
C PRO A 534 6.74 -1.07 7.29
N GLY A 535 7.40 -0.92 8.44
CA GLY A 535 8.84 -1.11 8.60
C GLY A 535 9.37 -2.48 8.16
N VAL A 536 8.55 -3.54 8.24
CA VAL A 536 8.86 -4.86 7.65
C VAL A 536 9.11 -4.78 6.13
N PHE A 537 8.39 -3.91 5.42
CA PHE A 537 8.60 -3.65 3.99
C PHE A 537 9.83 -2.77 3.72
N ALA A 538 10.45 -2.17 4.74
CA ALA A 538 11.61 -1.32 4.61
C ALA A 538 12.89 -2.00 5.16
N SER A 539 12.93 -3.33 5.16
CA SER A 539 14.05 -4.07 5.75
C SER A 539 15.37 -3.79 5.03
N ARG A 540 16.47 -3.78 5.78
CA ARG A 540 17.82 -3.79 5.19
C ARG A 540 18.12 -5.10 4.46
N LEU A 541 17.34 -6.15 4.70
CA LEU A 541 17.42 -7.43 4.00
C LEU A 541 16.49 -7.50 2.78
N ALA A 542 15.84 -6.41 2.38
CA ALA A 542 14.78 -6.40 1.38
C ALA A 542 15.10 -7.14 0.07
N ARG A 543 16.30 -6.91 -0.51
CA ARG A 543 16.72 -7.60 -1.74
C ARG A 543 16.83 -9.12 -1.55
N ALA A 544 17.37 -9.54 -0.41
CA ALA A 544 17.49 -10.95 -0.07
C ALA A 544 16.12 -11.58 0.20
N GLN A 545 15.31 -10.96 1.04
CA GLN A 545 13.95 -11.40 1.32
C GLN A 545 13.15 -11.52 0.03
N ALA A 546 13.20 -10.53 -0.86
CA ALA A 546 12.49 -10.53 -2.14
C ALA A 546 12.88 -11.74 -3.01
N PHE A 547 14.19 -11.92 -3.24
CA PHE A 547 14.68 -13.04 -4.05
C PHE A 547 14.31 -14.40 -3.44
N PHE A 548 14.66 -14.64 -2.18
CA PHE A 548 14.44 -15.96 -1.55
C PHE A 548 12.97 -16.27 -1.34
N HIS A 549 12.13 -15.26 -1.10
CA HIS A 549 10.69 -15.45 -1.00
C HIS A 549 10.05 -15.81 -2.35
N LEU A 550 10.51 -15.23 -3.48
CA LEU A 550 10.07 -15.65 -4.82
C LEU A 550 10.43 -17.11 -5.09
N ILE A 551 11.66 -17.54 -4.78
CA ILE A 551 12.10 -18.94 -4.90
C ILE A 551 11.23 -19.87 -4.05
N HIS A 552 10.98 -19.49 -2.79
CA HIS A 552 10.14 -20.26 -1.86
C HIS A 552 8.70 -20.42 -2.35
N ARG A 553 8.08 -19.34 -2.84
CA ARG A 553 6.71 -19.38 -3.35
C ARG A 553 6.61 -20.08 -4.70
N ALA A 554 7.61 -19.97 -5.57
CA ALA A 554 7.66 -20.75 -6.80
C ALA A 554 7.69 -22.27 -6.51
N ALA A 555 8.52 -22.72 -5.56
CA ALA A 555 8.52 -24.12 -5.12
C ALA A 555 7.16 -24.56 -4.57
N ALA A 556 6.53 -23.74 -3.73
CA ALA A 556 5.20 -24.02 -3.21
C ALA A 556 4.14 -24.13 -4.33
N PHE A 557 4.17 -23.23 -5.31
CA PHE A 557 3.24 -23.28 -6.45
C PHE A 557 3.42 -24.54 -7.30
N LEU A 558 4.65 -24.97 -7.54
CA LEU A 558 4.88 -26.24 -8.25
C LEU A 558 4.31 -27.44 -7.48
N MET A 559 4.45 -27.46 -6.15
CA MET A 559 3.84 -28.51 -5.31
C MET A 559 2.31 -28.46 -5.31
N GLU A 560 1.73 -27.26 -5.38
CA GLU A 560 0.28 -27.04 -5.52
C GLU A 560 -0.24 -27.36 -6.93
N GLY A 561 0.64 -27.72 -7.89
CA GLY A 561 0.27 -27.98 -9.28
C GLY A 561 -0.01 -26.71 -10.10
N LYS A 562 0.43 -25.56 -9.62
CA LYS A 562 0.30 -24.23 -10.23
C LYS A 562 1.57 -23.83 -10.99
N GLY A 563 1.96 -24.64 -11.99
CA GLY A 563 3.19 -24.46 -12.76
C GLY A 563 3.31 -23.08 -13.43
N ASP A 564 2.22 -22.53 -13.94
CA ASP A 564 2.21 -21.22 -14.60
C ASP A 564 2.52 -20.08 -13.61
N HIS A 565 2.02 -20.17 -12.38
CA HIS A 565 2.31 -19.19 -11.33
C HIS A 565 3.78 -19.24 -10.93
N ALA A 566 4.36 -20.43 -10.79
CA ALA A 566 5.78 -20.59 -10.49
C ALA A 566 6.66 -20.03 -11.62
N SER A 567 6.31 -20.36 -12.86
CA SER A 567 7.01 -19.90 -14.05
C SER A 567 6.97 -18.37 -14.17
N PHE A 568 5.82 -17.76 -13.90
CA PHE A 568 5.67 -16.30 -13.83
C PHE A 568 6.62 -15.67 -12.80
N LEU A 569 6.69 -16.21 -11.57
CA LEU A 569 7.58 -15.65 -10.54
C LEU A 569 9.05 -15.74 -10.93
N LEU A 570 9.46 -16.88 -11.49
CA LEU A 570 10.86 -17.15 -11.88
C LEU A 570 11.27 -16.41 -13.15
N SER A 571 10.32 -16.04 -14.01
CA SER A 571 10.58 -15.23 -15.20
C SER A 571 10.31 -13.77 -14.92
N GLU A 572 9.05 -13.35 -15.04
CA GLU A 572 8.62 -11.96 -14.96
C GLU A 572 8.83 -11.33 -13.59
N GLY A 573 8.61 -12.08 -12.52
CA GLY A 573 8.85 -11.62 -11.15
C GLY A 573 10.31 -11.24 -10.91
N LEU A 574 11.24 -12.16 -11.22
CA LEU A 574 12.68 -11.90 -11.10
C LEU A 574 13.19 -10.84 -12.07
N ARG A 575 12.64 -10.78 -13.30
CA ARG A 575 12.96 -9.74 -14.27
C ARG A 575 12.59 -8.35 -13.75
N SER A 576 11.34 -8.18 -13.31
CA SER A 576 10.85 -6.90 -12.79
C SER A 576 11.60 -6.44 -11.55
N LEU A 577 11.96 -7.37 -10.66
CA LEU A 577 12.80 -7.10 -9.48
C LEU A 577 14.19 -6.61 -9.90
N ALA A 578 14.88 -7.33 -10.79
CA ALA A 578 16.22 -6.97 -11.23
C ALA A 578 16.25 -5.64 -12.00
N ASP A 579 15.26 -5.38 -12.85
CA ASP A 579 15.14 -4.12 -13.59
C ASP A 579 15.01 -2.92 -12.63
N PHE A 580 14.28 -3.11 -11.51
CA PHE A 580 14.13 -2.11 -10.48
C PHE A 580 15.40 -1.88 -9.65
N GLU A 581 16.06 -2.96 -9.23
CA GLU A 581 17.33 -2.86 -8.51
C GLU A 581 18.39 -2.15 -9.37
N LYS A 582 18.45 -2.44 -10.67
CA LYS A 582 19.33 -1.70 -11.62
C LYS A 582 18.96 -0.22 -11.72
N LEU A 583 17.68 0.12 -11.66
CA LEU A 583 17.23 1.51 -11.64
C LEU A 583 17.74 2.25 -10.40
N ILE A 584 17.71 1.60 -9.23
CA ILE A 584 18.28 2.12 -7.98
C ILE A 584 19.80 2.24 -8.10
N ASP A 585 20.49 1.16 -8.48
CA ASP A 585 21.95 1.07 -8.46
C ASP A 585 22.61 1.99 -9.52
N SER A 586 21.87 2.32 -10.59
CA SER A 586 22.31 3.31 -11.58
C SER A 586 22.15 4.77 -11.14
N GLY A 587 21.52 5.04 -9.99
CA GLY A 587 21.21 6.39 -9.50
C GLY A 587 20.00 7.05 -10.17
N LYS A 588 19.44 6.46 -11.23
CA LYS A 588 18.30 7.00 -11.96
C LYS A 588 17.03 7.11 -11.12
N ALA A 589 16.80 6.15 -10.22
CA ALA A 589 15.67 6.22 -9.28
C ALA A 589 15.71 7.51 -8.46
N LEU A 590 16.89 7.87 -7.94
CA LEU A 590 17.08 9.09 -7.16
C LEU A 590 16.85 10.35 -8.01
N GLU A 591 17.36 10.37 -9.25
CA GLU A 591 17.12 11.50 -10.16
C GLU A 591 15.63 11.69 -10.46
N GLU A 592 14.87 10.61 -10.64
CA GLU A 592 13.42 10.67 -10.88
C GLU A 592 12.68 11.20 -9.64
N ILE A 593 13.02 10.69 -8.45
CA ILE A 593 12.44 11.14 -7.17
C ILE A 593 12.67 12.63 -6.94
N GLU A 594 13.89 13.13 -7.14
CA GLU A 594 14.18 14.56 -6.95
C GLU A 594 13.45 15.45 -7.97
N LYS A 595 13.33 14.99 -9.22
CA LYS A 595 12.53 15.69 -10.25
C LYS A 595 11.07 15.79 -9.84
N GLU A 596 10.45 14.69 -9.42
CA GLU A 596 9.06 14.69 -8.97
C GLU A 596 8.85 15.56 -7.73
N ARG A 597 9.76 15.47 -6.75
CA ARG A 597 9.73 16.32 -5.55
C ARG A 597 9.77 17.81 -5.90
N ALA A 598 10.61 18.20 -6.86
CA ALA A 598 10.69 19.59 -7.32
C ALA A 598 9.39 20.04 -8.00
N LEU A 599 8.77 19.18 -8.82
CA LEU A 599 7.49 19.46 -9.47
C LEU A 599 6.36 19.68 -8.46
N TRP A 600 6.26 18.85 -7.42
CA TRP A 600 5.22 19.01 -6.40
C TRP A 600 5.41 20.29 -5.56
N ARG A 601 6.66 20.69 -5.28
CA ARG A 601 6.94 22.02 -4.69
C ARG A 601 6.51 23.16 -5.62
N GLN A 602 6.75 23.02 -6.92
CA GLN A 602 6.30 24.00 -7.91
C GLN A 602 4.77 24.06 -7.97
N PHE A 603 4.07 22.92 -7.83
CA PHE A 603 2.61 22.87 -7.75
C PHE A 603 2.09 23.71 -6.59
N ILE A 604 2.66 23.53 -5.39
CA ILE A 604 2.32 24.32 -4.19
C ILE A 604 2.51 25.82 -4.45
N ASN A 605 3.72 26.20 -4.86
CA ASN A 605 4.08 27.60 -5.10
C ASN A 605 3.17 28.26 -6.13
N THR A 606 2.84 27.54 -7.20
CA THR A 606 1.94 28.06 -8.24
C THR A 606 0.53 28.23 -7.68
N THR A 607 0.00 27.20 -7.01
CA THR A 607 -1.36 27.21 -6.42
C THR A 607 -1.57 28.39 -5.48
N ASP A 608 -0.60 28.70 -4.63
CA ASP A 608 -0.68 29.81 -3.66
C ASP A 608 -0.79 31.19 -4.34
N THR A 609 -0.35 31.30 -5.61
CA THR A 609 -0.43 32.55 -6.40
C THR A 609 -1.69 32.66 -7.27
N LEU A 610 -2.40 31.56 -7.52
CA LEU A 610 -3.59 31.56 -8.39
C LEU A 610 -4.70 32.44 -7.82
N SER A 611 -5.59 32.99 -8.63
CA SER A 611 -6.77 33.69 -8.11
C SER A 611 -7.87 32.68 -7.75
N ALA A 612 -8.58 32.90 -6.64
CA ALA A 612 -9.68 32.02 -6.21
C ALA A 612 -10.77 31.85 -7.30
N GLY A 613 -11.09 32.93 -8.03
CA GLY A 613 -12.11 32.90 -9.08
C GLY A 613 -11.76 31.97 -10.23
N VAL A 614 -10.51 32.02 -10.72
CA VAL A 614 -10.04 31.15 -11.80
C VAL A 614 -9.99 29.69 -11.36
N VAL A 615 -9.56 29.42 -10.12
CA VAL A 615 -9.54 28.05 -9.58
C VAL A 615 -10.96 27.48 -9.48
N ARG A 616 -11.93 28.26 -9.00
CA ARG A 616 -13.34 27.84 -8.96
C ARG A 616 -13.87 27.50 -10.35
N GLU A 617 -13.68 28.39 -11.32
CA GLU A 617 -14.13 28.15 -12.70
C GLU A 617 -13.60 26.83 -13.27
N VAL A 618 -12.32 26.56 -13.08
CA VAL A 618 -11.69 25.33 -13.58
C VAL A 618 -12.18 24.10 -12.82
N ILE A 619 -12.22 24.14 -11.49
CA ILE A 619 -12.58 22.97 -10.69
C ILE A 619 -14.10 22.69 -10.74
N ASP A 620 -14.96 23.70 -10.79
CA ASP A 620 -16.42 23.53 -10.97
C ASP A 620 -16.76 22.89 -12.32
N SER A 621 -15.92 23.06 -13.35
CA SER A 621 -16.09 22.32 -14.62
C SER A 621 -15.85 20.81 -14.49
N CYS A 622 -15.32 20.35 -13.35
CA CYS A 622 -15.16 18.94 -13.01
C CYS A 622 -16.32 18.40 -12.13
N GLU A 623 -17.28 19.23 -11.72
CA GLU A 623 -18.49 18.76 -11.02
C GLU A 623 -19.36 17.94 -12.00
N VAL A 624 -19.98 16.87 -11.52
CA VAL A 624 -20.90 16.01 -12.31
C VAL A 624 -22.26 15.84 -11.65
#